data_AF-A0A7U9T7S1-F1
#
_entry.id   AF-A0A7U9T7S1-F1
#
_cell.length_a   1.000
_cell.length_b   1.000
_cell.length_c   1.000
_cell.angle_alpha   90.00
_cell.angle_beta   90.00
_cell.angle_gamma   90.00
#
_symmetry.space_group_name_H-M   'P 1'
#
loop_
_entity.id
_entity.type
_entity.pdbx_description
1 polymer ?
#
loop_
_entity_poly.entity_id
_entity_poly.type
_entity_poly.pdbx_seq_one_letter_code
_entity_poly.pdbx_strand_id
1 'polypeptide(L)'
;MGTDATVNEGWLDLKVCNKTENTFQIEIDFDDNTMYGRILAKNVVNIEYSVFDSSVTYRKQDEKIYQTASVCRMETDKDSGRKTERKLYVNRCQIGCWIPDNIKIEEGGV
;
A
#
# COMPACT_ATOMS: atom_id res chain seq x y z
N MET A 1 -0.46 -6.72 -7.90
CA MET A 1 -1.48 -7.38 -7.07
C MET A 1 -1.31 -6.84 -5.66
N GLY A 2 -2.35 -6.25 -5.06
CA GLY A 2 -2.26 -5.69 -3.71
C GLY A 2 -2.19 -6.81 -2.67
N THR A 3 -1.07 -6.93 -1.98
CA THR A 3 -0.79 -8.00 -1.00
C THR A 3 -1.30 -7.69 0.41
N ASP A 4 -1.84 -6.48 0.62
CA ASP A 4 -2.05 -5.93 1.98
C ASP A 4 -3.53 -5.71 2.31
N ALA A 5 -4.46 -6.09 1.43
CA ALA A 5 -5.89 -5.93 1.67
C ALA A 5 -6.52 -7.27 2.05
N THR A 6 -6.80 -7.48 3.33
CA THR A 6 -7.72 -8.52 3.79
C THR A 6 -9.07 -7.87 4.05
N VAL A 7 -10.13 -8.30 3.34
CA VAL A 7 -11.50 -7.85 3.60
C VAL A 7 -12.04 -8.61 4.80
N ASN A 8 -12.41 -7.89 5.86
CA ASN A 8 -13.17 -8.42 7.00
C ASN A 8 -14.45 -7.59 7.14
N GLU A 9 -15.61 -8.24 7.24
CA GLU A 9 -16.90 -7.55 7.34
C GLU A 9 -16.91 -6.60 8.56
N GLY A 10 -17.30 -5.34 8.35
CA GLY A 10 -17.43 -4.33 9.40
C GLY A 10 -16.23 -3.40 9.62
N TRP A 11 -15.16 -3.48 8.81
CA TRP A 11 -14.02 -2.56 8.87
C TRP A 11 -14.21 -1.34 7.96
N LEU A 12 -14.16 -0.13 8.54
CA LEU A 12 -14.12 1.14 7.80
C LEU A 12 -12.68 1.69 7.83
N ASP A 13 -11.87 1.35 6.81
CA ASP A 13 -10.43 1.66 6.82
C ASP A 13 -9.98 2.73 5.81
N LEU A 14 -10.91 3.48 5.20
CA LEU A 14 -10.54 4.60 4.34
C LEU A 14 -10.13 5.82 5.19
N LYS A 15 -8.82 5.97 5.43
CA LYS A 15 -8.24 7.16 6.04
C LYS A 15 -7.62 8.05 4.96
N VAL A 16 -8.15 9.25 4.81
CA VAL A 16 -7.70 10.21 3.80
C VAL A 16 -7.38 11.55 4.43
N CYS A 17 -6.31 12.18 3.98
CA CYS A 17 -5.91 13.52 4.39
C CYS A 17 -5.40 14.27 3.16
N ASN A 18 -6.11 15.34 2.78
CA ASN A 18 -5.66 16.24 1.73
C ASN A 18 -4.98 17.46 2.37
N LYS A 19 -3.66 17.55 2.22
CA LYS A 19 -2.84 18.67 2.73
C LYS A 19 -2.46 19.64 1.62
N THR A 20 -3.31 19.79 0.61
CA THR A 20 -3.08 20.66 -0.55
C THR A 20 -4.27 21.58 -0.76
N GLU A 21 -4.06 22.65 -1.52
CA GLU A 21 -5.14 23.55 -1.97
C GLU A 21 -5.95 22.99 -3.15
N ASN A 22 -5.57 21.82 -3.68
CA ASN A 22 -6.31 21.19 -4.78
C ASN A 22 -7.49 20.38 -4.22
N THR A 23 -8.61 20.37 -4.96
CA THR A 23 -9.74 19.50 -4.63
C THR A 23 -9.54 18.15 -5.30
N PHE A 24 -9.66 17.08 -4.51
CA PHE A 24 -9.64 15.71 -5.01
C PHE A 24 -10.99 15.04 -4.76
N GLN A 25 -11.37 14.17 -5.68
CA GLN A 25 -12.51 13.27 -5.54
C GLN A 25 -11.99 11.84 -5.64
N ILE A 26 -12.41 11.00 -4.70
CA ILE A 26 -12.16 9.57 -4.74
C ILE A 26 -13.43 8.93 -5.26
N GLU A 27 -13.32 8.20 -6.36
CA GLU A 27 -14.38 7.34 -6.83
C GLU A 27 -13.98 5.89 -6.63
N ILE A 28 -14.93 5.12 -6.11
CA ILE A 28 -14.83 3.70 -5.91
C ILE A 28 -16.04 3.10 -6.60
N ASP A 29 -15.81 2.13 -7.48
CA ASP A 29 -16.84 1.43 -8.22
C ASP A 29 -16.62 -0.08 -8.09
N PHE A 30 -17.66 -0.86 -8.34
CA PHE A 30 -17.64 -2.30 -8.11
C PHE A 30 -18.35 -3.03 -9.24
N ASP A 31 -17.77 -4.14 -9.68
CA ASP A 31 -18.50 -5.22 -10.35
C ASP A 31 -18.50 -6.48 -9.48
N ASP A 32 -19.05 -7.58 -10.01
CA ASP A 32 -19.17 -8.85 -9.29
C ASP A 32 -17.84 -9.41 -8.77
N ASN A 33 -16.71 -9.06 -9.39
CA ASN A 33 -15.39 -9.65 -9.12
C ASN A 33 -14.32 -8.62 -8.71
N THR A 34 -14.55 -7.33 -8.96
CA THR A 34 -13.51 -6.31 -8.97
C THR A 34 -14.01 -5.02 -8.32
N MET A 35 -13.21 -4.48 -7.41
CA MET A 35 -13.33 -3.09 -6.98
C MET A 35 -12.39 -2.22 -7.83
N TYR A 36 -12.94 -1.17 -8.41
CA TYR A 36 -12.21 -0.13 -9.14
C TYR A 36 -12.08 1.11 -8.27
N GLY A 37 -10.95 1.82 -8.41
CA GLY A 37 -10.72 3.07 -7.70
C GLY A 37 -10.02 4.09 -8.60
N ARG A 38 -10.46 5.35 -8.54
CA ARG A 38 -9.77 6.47 -9.18
C ARG A 38 -9.76 7.69 -8.28
N ILE A 39 -8.68 8.47 -8.38
CA ILE A 39 -8.54 9.78 -7.73
C ILE A 39 -8.57 10.85 -8.82
N LEU A 40 -9.63 11.64 -8.83
CA LEU A 40 -9.81 12.77 -9.74
C LEU A 40 -9.30 14.05 -9.07
N ALA A 41 -8.71 14.94 -9.84
CA ALA A 41 -8.18 16.22 -9.36
C ALA A 41 -8.86 17.37 -10.12
N LYS A 42 -9.27 18.42 -9.38
CA LYS A 42 -9.85 19.62 -9.99
C LYS A 42 -8.83 20.37 -10.85
N ASN A 43 -7.63 20.57 -10.30
CA ASN A 43 -6.50 21.16 -11.02
C ASN A 43 -5.51 20.06 -11.44
N VAL A 44 -4.82 20.28 -12.56
CA VAL A 44 -3.82 19.35 -13.10
C VAL A 44 -2.75 19.04 -12.06
N VAL A 45 -2.46 17.75 -11.89
CA VAL A 45 -1.32 17.26 -11.10
C VAL A 45 -0.26 16.75 -12.06
N ASN A 46 0.87 17.46 -12.08
CA ASN A 46 1.98 17.18 -13.01
C ASN A 46 2.93 16.08 -12.55
N ILE A 47 2.62 15.44 -11.43
CA ILE A 47 3.37 14.32 -10.88
C ILE A 47 2.54 13.05 -11.05
N GLU A 48 3.16 12.02 -11.60
CA GLU A 48 2.67 10.65 -11.54
C GLU A 48 3.21 9.97 -10.27
N TYR A 49 2.35 9.21 -9.60
CA TYR A 49 2.70 8.50 -8.37
C TYR A 49 2.53 7.00 -8.54
N SER A 50 3.53 6.24 -8.09
CA SER A 50 3.44 4.77 -7.95
C SER A 50 3.82 4.39 -6.52
N VAL A 51 2.97 3.62 -5.85
CA VAL A 51 3.24 3.10 -4.50
C VAL A 51 3.66 1.63 -4.61
N PHE A 52 4.71 1.26 -3.88
CA PHE A 52 5.26 -0.09 -3.91
C PHE A 52 5.98 -0.42 -2.61
N ASP A 53 6.12 -1.71 -2.32
CA ASP A 53 6.92 -2.19 -1.20
C ASP A 53 8.38 -2.34 -1.63
N SER A 54 9.24 -1.48 -1.11
CA SER A 54 10.69 -1.51 -1.39
C SER A 54 11.40 -2.70 -0.74
N SER A 55 10.83 -3.21 0.36
CA SER A 55 11.27 -4.43 1.02
C SER A 55 10.10 -5.06 1.77
N VAL A 56 10.06 -6.39 1.78
CA VAL A 56 9.08 -7.18 2.53
C VAL A 56 9.83 -8.28 3.25
N THR A 57 9.66 -8.38 4.56
CA THR A 57 10.19 -9.46 5.38
C THR A 57 9.08 -10.13 6.17
N TYR A 58 9.24 -11.43 6.42
CA TYR A 58 8.34 -12.21 7.26
C TYR A 58 9.14 -12.72 8.44
N ARG A 59 8.62 -12.51 9.64
CA ARG A 59 9.27 -12.95 10.86
C ARG A 59 8.32 -13.72 11.74
N LYS A 60 8.75 -14.87 12.21
CA LYS A 60 8.06 -15.61 13.26
C LYS A 60 8.44 -15.03 14.61
N GLN A 61 7.43 -14.66 15.39
CA GLN A 61 7.57 -14.21 16.78
C GLN A 61 6.53 -14.98 17.58
N ASP A 62 7.02 -15.79 18.52
CA ASP A 62 6.22 -16.83 19.20
C ASP A 62 5.56 -17.78 18.18
N GLU A 63 4.25 -17.99 18.28
CA GLU A 63 3.46 -18.80 17.35
C GLU A 63 2.88 -17.98 16.19
N LYS A 64 3.21 -16.69 16.09
CA LYS A 64 2.62 -15.77 15.11
C LYS A 64 3.64 -15.35 14.05
N ILE A 65 3.15 -15.17 12.83
CA ILE A 65 3.95 -14.63 11.73
C ILE A 65 3.54 -13.18 11.50
N TYR A 66 4.54 -12.31 11.39
CA TYR A 66 4.35 -10.91 11.06
C TYR A 66 5.05 -10.58 9.75
N GLN A 67 4.37 -9.86 8.87
CA GLN A 67 4.97 -9.23 7.71
C GLN A 67 5.37 -7.80 8.07
N THR A 68 6.55 -7.38 7.63
CA THR A 68 7.02 -5.99 7.70
C THR A 68 7.35 -5.52 6.28
N ALA A 69 6.65 -4.49 5.81
CA ALA A 69 6.85 -3.92 4.48
C ALA A 69 7.28 -2.44 4.57
N SER A 70 8.35 -2.07 3.86
CA SER A 70 8.73 -0.66 3.70
C SER A 70 8.01 -0.07 2.50
N VAL A 71 6.89 0.60 2.77
CA VAL A 71 6.06 1.22 1.74
C VAL A 71 6.72 2.51 1.24
N CYS A 72 7.01 2.54 -0.06
CA CYS A 72 7.63 3.66 -0.75
C CYS A 72 6.70 4.21 -1.84
N ARG A 73 6.97 5.45 -2.24
CA ARG A 73 6.34 6.11 -3.37
C ARG A 73 7.40 6.59 -4.34
N MET A 74 7.21 6.27 -5.61
CA MET A 74 7.88 6.91 -6.73
C MET A 74 7.07 8.12 -7.18
N GLU A 75 7.75 9.25 -7.35
CA GLU A 75 7.21 10.48 -7.92
C GLU A 75 7.90 10.71 -9.27
N THR A 76 7.14 10.71 -10.36
CA THR A 76 7.65 11.00 -11.70
C THR A 76 7.07 12.32 -12.17
N ASP A 77 7.93 13.34 -12.36
CA ASP A 77 7.53 14.58 -13.02
C ASP A 77 7.22 14.31 -14.49
N LYS A 78 6.02 14.66 -14.94
CA LYS A 78 5.52 14.28 -16.28
C LYS A 78 6.21 15.04 -17.41
N ASP A 79 6.68 16.25 -17.16
CA ASP A 79 7.32 17.07 -18.19
C ASP A 79 8.78 16.65 -18.41
N SER A 80 9.52 16.44 -17.33
CA SER A 80 10.96 16.13 -17.36
C SER A 80 11.27 14.63 -17.30
N GLY A 81 10.31 13.80 -16.88
CA GLY A 81 10.52 12.38 -16.59
C GLY A 81 11.37 12.12 -15.33
N ARG A 82 11.72 13.17 -14.56
CA ARG A 82 12.55 13.04 -13.36
C ARG A 82 11.83 12.20 -12.30
N LYS A 83 12.54 11.21 -11.77
CA LYS A 83 12.04 10.30 -10.73
C LYS A 83 12.62 10.63 -9.36
N THR A 84 11.78 10.64 -8.34
CA THR A 84 12.17 10.78 -6.93
C THR A 84 11.47 9.73 -6.10
N GLU A 85 12.23 8.92 -5.35
CA GLU A 85 11.66 7.95 -4.42
C GLU A 85 11.55 8.55 -3.01
N ARG A 86 10.46 8.23 -2.31
CA ARG A 86 10.25 8.58 -0.91
C ARG A 86 9.70 7.40 -0.13
N LYS A 87 10.31 7.09 1.01
CA LYS A 87 9.72 6.19 2.00
C LYS A 87 8.51 6.87 2.65
N LEU A 88 7.37 6.20 2.67
CA LEU A 88 6.14 6.73 3.28
C LEU A 88 6.04 6.29 4.74
N TYR A 89 6.00 4.98 4.96
CA TYR A 89 5.90 4.38 6.29
C TYR A 89 6.40 2.93 6.26
N VAL A 90 6.41 2.29 7.42
CA VAL A 90 6.64 0.85 7.54
C VAL A 90 5.32 0.21 7.96
N ASN A 91 4.76 -0.65 7.13
CA ASN A 91 3.62 -1.48 7.48
C ASN A 91 4.11 -2.69 8.27
N ARG A 92 3.43 -3.03 9.37
CA ARG A 92 3.65 -4.29 10.08
C ARG A 92 2.32 -4.89 10.47
N CYS A 93 2.01 -6.06 9.93
CA CYS A 93 0.76 -6.76 10.17
C CYS A 93 1.01 -8.21 10.58
N GLN A 94 0.10 -8.76 11.40
CA GLN A 94 0.09 -10.20 11.67
C GLN A 94 -0.56 -10.90 10.47
N ILE A 95 0.08 -11.94 9.95
CA ILE A 95 -0.48 -12.75 8.88
C ILE A 95 -1.38 -13.83 9.48
N GLY A 96 -2.67 -13.78 9.15
CA GLY A 96 -3.67 -14.75 9.57
C GLY A 96 -4.12 -15.71 8.47
N CYS A 97 -3.58 -15.57 7.26
CA CYS A 97 -3.87 -16.40 6.10
C CYS A 97 -2.70 -17.33 5.75
N TRP A 98 -2.93 -18.23 4.80
CA TRP A 98 -1.89 -19.13 4.30
C TRP A 98 -0.76 -18.34 3.62
N ILE A 99 0.48 -18.75 3.90
CA ILE A 99 1.69 -18.21 3.28
C ILE A 99 2.27 -19.30 2.37
N PRO A 100 2.63 -18.97 1.11
CA PRO A 100 3.33 -19.90 0.23
C PRO A 100 4.64 -20.44 0.82
N ASP A 101 4.92 -21.73 0.62
CA ASP A 101 6.11 -22.40 1.18
C ASP A 101 7.45 -21.83 0.68
N ASN A 102 7.44 -21.08 -0.43
CA ASN A 102 8.62 -20.43 -0.99
C ASN A 102 8.97 -19.08 -0.33
N ILE A 103 8.16 -18.60 0.62
CA ILE A 103 8.46 -17.39 1.39
C ILE A 103 9.41 -17.72 2.53
N LYS A 104 10.55 -17.04 2.58
CA LYS A 104 11.50 -17.15 3.69
C LYS A 104 10.93 -16.46 4.93
N ILE A 105 10.79 -17.21 6.02
CA ILE A 105 10.41 -16.71 7.34
C ILE A 105 11.66 -16.66 8.23
N GLU A 106 11.96 -15.48 8.76
CA GLU A 106 13.06 -15.28 9.71
C GLU A 106 12.61 -15.64 11.12
N GLU A 107 13.47 -16.27 11.91
CA GLU A 107 13.19 -16.59 13.31
C GLU A 107 13.48 -15.37 14.22
N GLY A 108 12.57 -15.10 15.15
CA GLY A 108 12.74 -14.13 16.22
C GLY A 108 13.62 -14.69 17.33
N GLY A 109 14.87 -14.23 17.45
CA GLY A 109 15.64 -14.39 18.69
C GLY A 109 15.07 -13.49 19.79
N VAL A 110 15.00 -14.02 21.01
CA VAL A 110 14.65 -13.32 22.27
C VAL A 110 15.51 -12.08 22.47
#